data_AF-A0A9D9MXA8-F1
#
_entry.id   AF-A0A9D9MXA8-F1
#
_cell.length_a   1.000
_cell.length_b   1.000
_cell.length_c   1.000
_cell.angle_alpha   90.00
_cell.angle_beta   90.00
_cell.angle_gamma   90.00
#
_symmetry.space_group_name_H-M   'P 1'
#
loop_
_entity.id
_entity.type
_entity.pdbx_description
1 polymer ?
#
loop_
_entity_poly.entity_id
_entity_poly.type
_entity_poly.pdbx_seq_one_letter_code
_entity_poly.pdbx_strand_id
1 'polypeptide(L)'
;MNPETASRRIGLTLLTVLGIVLLVAVARATDQRRVVGYDPERSLLATCGAQAPTFFTDRNRLAVYRESAQGRVAAQPVHRGGEITGLECRRAERLLIVATRRGEHRLSLGEAPRQVALAP
;
A
#
# COMPACT_ATOMS: atom_id res chain seq x y z
N MET A 1 -41.23 30.80 16.20
CA MET A 1 -40.31 29.65 16.17
C MET A 1 -40.04 29.24 17.61
N ASN A 2 -40.38 28.00 17.99
CA ASN A 2 -40.20 27.55 19.38
C ASN A 2 -38.69 27.40 19.69
N PRO A 3 -38.20 27.93 20.82
CA PRO A 3 -36.78 27.87 21.18
C PRO A 3 -36.28 26.43 21.35
N GLU A 4 -37.17 25.51 21.73
CA GLU A 4 -36.88 24.08 21.86
C GLU A 4 -36.52 23.42 20.52
N THR A 5 -37.12 23.87 19.42
CA THR A 5 -36.86 23.32 18.08
C THR A 5 -35.52 23.80 17.53
N ALA A 6 -35.09 25.02 17.88
CA ALA A 6 -33.80 25.57 17.50
C ALA A 6 -32.65 24.85 18.23
N SER A 7 -32.77 24.66 19.55
CA SER A 7 -31.76 23.97 20.36
C SER A 7 -31.58 22.51 19.92
N ARG A 8 -32.67 21.81 19.61
CA ARG A 8 -32.63 20.41 19.13
C ARG A 8 -31.96 20.27 17.75
N ARG A 9 -32.14 21.25 16.86
CA ARG A 9 -31.45 21.29 15.55
C ARG A 9 -29.96 21.58 15.69
N ILE A 10 -29.58 22.48 16.60
CA ILE A 10 -28.19 22.82 16.90
C ILE A 10 -27.45 21.63 17.51
N GLY A 11 -28.09 20.89 18.42
CA GLY A 11 -27.51 19.66 18.98
C GLY A 11 -27.28 18.57 17.92
N LEU A 12 -28.22 18.41 16.98
CA LEU A 12 -28.12 17.46 15.88
C LEU A 12 -27.01 17.81 14.89
N THR A 13 -26.84 19.08 14.54
CA THR A 13 -25.74 19.53 13.68
C THR A 13 -24.38 19.36 14.34
N LEU A 14 -24.26 19.65 15.64
CA LEU A 14 -23.03 19.38 16.39
C LEU A 14 -22.66 17.90 16.41
N LEU A 15 -23.63 17.01 16.64
CA LEU A 15 -23.41 15.56 16.64
C LEU A 15 -23.01 15.04 15.26
N THR A 16 -23.61 15.55 14.18
CA THR A 16 -23.23 15.14 12.82
C THR A 16 -21.84 15.62 12.45
N VAL A 17 -21.49 16.87 12.78
CA VAL A 17 -20.12 17.38 12.57
C VAL A 17 -19.12 16.54 13.37
N LEU A 18 -19.40 16.26 14.65
CA LEU A 18 -18.53 15.43 15.48
C LEU A 18 -18.37 14.01 14.91
N GLY A 19 -19.45 13.40 14.42
CA GLY A 19 -19.42 12.09 13.76
C GLY A 19 -18.58 12.07 12.48
N ILE A 20 -18.70 13.11 11.64
CA ILE A 20 -17.88 13.25 10.42
C ILE A 20 -16.40 13.43 10.78
N VAL A 21 -16.10 14.28 11.77
CA VAL A 21 -14.72 14.49 12.24
C VAL A 21 -14.13 13.19 12.78
N LEU A 22 -14.89 12.40 13.55
CA LEU A 22 -14.45 11.09 14.03
C LEU A 22 -14.19 10.11 12.88
N LEU A 23 -15.08 10.04 11.88
CA LEU A 23 -14.89 9.18 10.71
C LEU A 23 -13.64 9.57 9.91
N VAL A 24 -13.42 10.86 9.68
CA VAL A 24 -12.21 11.36 9.00
C VAL A 24 -10.97 11.06 9.84
N ALA A 25 -11.01 11.24 11.15
CA ALA A 25 -9.90 10.94 12.05
C ALA A 25 -9.56 9.44 12.06
N VAL A 26 -10.57 8.56 12.11
CA VAL A 26 -10.38 7.10 12.05
C VAL A 26 -9.82 6.70 10.68
N ALA A 27 -10.35 7.24 9.58
CA ALA A 27 -9.83 6.98 8.24
C ALA A 27 -8.36 7.40 8.11
N ARG A 28 -8.00 8.59 8.62
CA ARG A 28 -6.60 9.08 8.65
C ARG A 28 -5.71 8.25 9.57
N ALA A 29 -6.22 7.78 10.71
CA ALA A 29 -5.47 6.91 11.62
C ALA A 29 -5.21 5.53 11.01
N THR A 30 -6.17 4.98 10.26
CA THR A 30 -5.97 3.72 9.51
C THR A 30 -5.05 3.90 8.29
N ASP A 31 -5.05 5.08 7.67
CA ASP A 31 -4.17 5.41 6.54
C ASP A 31 -2.71 5.62 6.99
N GLN A 32 -2.49 5.94 8.28
CA GLN A 32 -1.16 6.39 8.73
C GLN A 32 -0.09 5.31 8.90
N ARG A 33 -0.32 4.07 9.35
CA ARG A 33 0.83 3.18 9.68
C ARG A 33 0.56 1.67 9.63
N ARG A 34 0.45 1.12 8.43
CA ARG A 34 1.31 -0.05 8.14
C ARG A 34 2.41 0.45 7.23
N VAL A 35 3.42 1.07 7.84
CA VAL A 35 4.69 1.35 7.18
C VAL A 35 5.32 -0.02 6.93
N VAL A 36 4.94 -0.63 5.81
CA VAL A 36 5.63 -1.80 5.29
C VAL A 36 6.86 -1.24 4.63
N GLY A 37 7.91 -1.07 5.42
CA GLY A 37 9.23 -0.69 4.93
C GLY A 37 10.06 -1.93 4.64
N TYR A 38 11.10 -1.77 3.85
CA TYR A 38 12.15 -2.77 3.74
C TYR A 38 13.23 -2.49 4.79
N ASP A 39 13.84 -3.55 5.32
CA ASP A 39 15.01 -3.45 6.18
C ASP A 39 16.25 -3.61 5.28
N PRO A 40 17.13 -2.60 5.14
CA PRO A 40 18.26 -2.67 4.21
C PRO A 40 19.22 -3.82 4.48
N GLU A 41 19.29 -4.33 5.71
CA GLU A 41 20.19 -5.45 6.05
C GLU A 41 19.56 -6.83 5.85
N ARG A 42 18.23 -6.89 5.73
CA ARG A 42 17.49 -8.17 5.81
C ARG A 42 16.51 -8.40 4.67
N SER A 43 16.06 -7.34 4.00
CA SER A 43 15.13 -7.40 2.89
C SER A 43 15.89 -7.60 1.58
N LEU A 44 15.30 -8.41 0.71
CA LEU A 44 15.74 -8.54 -0.68
C LEU A 44 15.05 -7.46 -1.50
N LEU A 45 15.77 -6.89 -2.47
CA LEU A 45 15.30 -5.82 -3.35
C LEU A 45 15.48 -6.24 -4.80
N ALA A 46 14.47 -5.95 -5.62
CA ALA A 46 14.55 -6.12 -7.07
C ALA A 46 13.99 -4.87 -7.76
N THR A 47 14.87 -4.19 -8.50
CA THR A 47 14.54 -2.95 -9.21
C THR A 47 14.34 -3.24 -10.68
N CYS A 48 13.18 -2.87 -11.21
CA CYS A 48 12.86 -3.09 -12.63
C CYS A 48 13.33 -1.95 -13.56
N GLY A 49 14.14 -1.01 -13.05
CA GLY A 49 14.70 0.17 -13.74
C GLY A 49 14.38 1.51 -13.04
N ALA A 50 15.00 2.61 -13.48
CA ALA A 50 15.00 3.92 -12.77
C ALA A 50 13.62 4.58 -12.59
N GLN A 51 12.67 4.33 -13.49
CA GLN A 51 11.28 4.84 -13.39
C GLN A 51 10.27 3.71 -13.13
N ALA A 52 10.75 2.50 -12.87
CA ALA A 52 9.92 1.32 -12.67
C ALA A 52 9.69 1.07 -11.17
N PRO A 53 8.67 0.29 -10.79
CA PRO A 53 8.50 -0.09 -9.40
C PRO A 53 9.70 -0.89 -8.88
N THR A 54 9.99 -0.70 -7.60
CA THR A 54 10.91 -1.53 -6.82
C THR A 54 10.09 -2.58 -6.07
N PHE A 55 10.57 -3.81 -6.05
CA PHE A 55 9.98 -4.88 -5.25
C PHE A 55 10.89 -5.20 -4.09
N PHE A 56 10.30 -5.46 -2.93
CA PHE A 56 11.07 -5.81 -1.75
C PHE A 56 10.37 -6.88 -0.90
N THR A 57 11.15 -7.62 -0.14
CA THR A 57 10.62 -8.62 0.80
C THR A 57 10.41 -8.04 2.18
N ASP A 58 9.29 -8.41 2.80
CA ASP A 58 9.07 -8.30 4.24
C ASP A 58 9.18 -9.71 4.82
N ARG A 59 10.32 -10.00 5.48
CA ARG A 59 10.58 -11.31 6.08
C ARG A 59 9.62 -11.64 7.22
N ASN A 60 9.15 -10.65 7.98
CA ASN A 60 8.20 -10.89 9.08
C ASN A 60 6.84 -11.36 8.56
N ARG A 61 6.49 -10.94 7.35
CA ARG A 61 5.21 -11.29 6.71
C ARG A 61 5.33 -12.36 5.64
N LEU A 62 6.55 -12.83 5.36
CA LEU A 62 6.90 -13.76 4.28
C LEU A 62 6.23 -13.33 2.97
N ALA A 63 6.40 -12.06 2.62
CA ALA A 63 5.65 -11.42 1.55
C ALA A 63 6.56 -10.52 0.71
N VAL A 64 6.16 -10.33 -0.55
CA VAL A 64 6.77 -9.37 -1.47
C VAL A 64 5.81 -8.21 -1.64
N TYR A 65 6.35 -7.00 -1.52
CA TYR A 65 5.63 -5.75 -1.73
C TYR A 65 6.18 -5.01 -2.94
N ARG A 66 5.33 -4.12 -3.48
CA ARG A 66 5.66 -3.23 -4.58
C ARG A 66 5.71 -1.81 -4.06
N GLU A 67 6.81 -1.13 -4.31
CA GLU A 67 7.01 0.30 -4.08
C GLU A 67 6.94 1.03 -5.42
N SER A 68 6.20 2.14 -5.47
CA SER A 68 6.20 3.04 -6.62
C SER A 68 7.46 3.91 -6.64
N ALA A 69 7.77 4.53 -7.78
CA ALA A 69 8.88 5.49 -7.88
C ALA A 69 8.75 6.71 -6.95
N GLN A 70 7.57 6.92 -6.35
CA GLN A 70 7.28 8.00 -5.39
C GLN A 70 7.43 7.53 -3.93
N GLY A 71 7.96 6.32 -3.71
CA GLY A 71 8.10 5.72 -2.38
C GLY A 71 6.79 5.20 -1.77
N ARG A 72 5.71 5.09 -2.57
CA ARG A 72 4.43 4.58 -2.07
C ARG A 72 4.41 3.06 -2.14
N VAL A 73 4.13 2.41 -1.02
CA VAL A 73 4.04 0.94 -0.92
C VAL A 73 2.60 0.49 -1.11
N ALA A 74 2.41 -0.59 -1.88
CA ALA A 74 1.10 -1.20 -2.07
C ALA A 74 0.53 -1.73 -0.74
N ALA A 75 -0.77 -1.50 -0.51
CA ALA A 75 -1.47 -1.97 0.68
C ALA A 75 -1.54 -3.51 0.76
N GLN A 76 -1.55 -4.18 -0.39
CA GLN A 76 -1.55 -5.64 -0.50
C GLN A 76 -0.22 -6.14 -1.09
N PRO A 77 0.29 -7.29 -0.59
CA PRO A 77 1.49 -7.89 -1.15
C PRO A 77 1.22 -8.45 -2.56
N VAL A 78 2.21 -8.38 -3.44
CA VAL A 78 2.14 -9.00 -4.77
C VAL A 78 2.37 -10.50 -4.72
N HIS A 79 3.00 -10.97 -3.64
CA HIS A 79 3.17 -12.39 -3.34
C HIS A 79 3.20 -12.60 -1.84
N ARG A 80 2.60 -13.70 -1.39
CA ARG A 80 2.65 -14.17 -0.02
C ARG A 80 2.90 -15.66 -0.05
N GLY A 81 3.90 -16.13 0.67
CA GLY A 81 4.34 -17.51 0.50
C GLY A 81 5.38 -17.90 1.54
N GLY A 82 6.06 -19.03 1.31
CA GLY A 82 7.10 -19.52 2.21
C GLY A 82 8.29 -18.57 2.33
N GLU A 83 9.38 -19.06 2.95
CA GLU A 83 10.61 -18.28 3.06
C GLU A 83 11.13 -17.90 1.66
N ILE A 84 11.17 -16.59 1.40
CA ILE A 84 11.69 -16.01 0.16
C ILE A 84 13.21 -15.96 0.27
N THR A 85 13.87 -16.63 -0.65
CA THR A 85 15.33 -16.78 -0.71
C THR A 85 15.95 -15.95 -1.83
N GLY A 86 15.15 -15.49 -2.80
CA GLY A 86 15.63 -14.67 -3.91
C GLY A 86 14.51 -13.84 -4.52
N LEU A 87 14.89 -12.68 -5.05
CA LEU A 87 14.00 -11.77 -5.76
C LEU A 87 14.74 -11.19 -6.97
N GLU A 88 14.20 -11.39 -8.18
CA GLU A 88 14.82 -10.93 -9.42
C GLU A 88 13.76 -10.30 -10.32
N CYS A 89 14.07 -9.12 -10.89
CA CYS A 89 13.22 -8.51 -11.90
C CYS A 89 13.81 -8.68 -13.29
N ARG A 90 13.08 -9.36 -14.18
CA ARG A 90 13.39 -9.47 -15.60
C ARG A 90 12.57 -8.47 -16.40
N ARG A 91 13.14 -7.28 -16.60
CA ARG A 91 12.47 -6.16 -17.27
C ARG A 91 12.04 -6.50 -18.70
N ALA A 92 12.91 -7.15 -19.47
CA ALA A 92 12.65 -7.49 -20.88
C ALA A 92 11.41 -8.41 -21.03
N GLU A 93 11.23 -9.32 -20.08
CA GLU A 93 10.13 -10.28 -20.05
C GLU A 93 8.92 -9.78 -19.25
N ARG A 94 9.05 -8.63 -18.58
CA ARG A 94 8.06 -8.08 -17.65
C ARG A 94 7.67 -9.07 -16.54
N LEU A 95 8.68 -9.75 -15.99
CA LEU A 95 8.50 -10.73 -14.93
C LEU A 95 9.22 -10.33 -13.65
N LEU A 96 8.58 -10.62 -12.52
CA LEU A 96 9.22 -10.70 -11.22
C LEU A 96 9.32 -12.18 -10.83
N ILE A 97 10.54 -12.65 -10.59
CA ILE A 97 10.80 -14.00 -10.13
C ILE A 97 10.98 -13.95 -8.61
N VAL A 98 10.18 -14.73 -7.91
CA VAL A 98 10.26 -14.91 -6.45
C VAL A 98 10.74 -16.33 -6.20
N ALA A 99 11.98 -16.48 -5.74
CA ALA A 99 12.52 -17.77 -5.36
C ALA A 99 12.19 -18.08 -3.89
N THR A 100 11.68 -19.27 -3.64
CA THR A 100 11.44 -19.80 -2.30
C THR A 100 12.10 -21.16 -2.16
N ARG A 101 12.19 -21.72 -0.95
CA ARG A 101 12.65 -23.11 -0.75
C ARG A 101 11.81 -24.16 -1.48
N ARG A 102 10.57 -23.83 -1.88
CA ARG A 102 9.67 -24.74 -2.59
C ARG A 102 9.76 -24.60 -4.11
N GLY A 103 10.54 -23.65 -4.61
CA GLY A 103 10.68 -23.36 -6.03
C GLY A 103 10.46 -21.89 -6.36
N GLU A 104 10.44 -21.61 -7.66
CA GLU A 104 10.29 -20.27 -8.21
C GLU A 104 8.83 -19.96 -8.56
N HIS A 105 8.40 -18.75 -8.22
CA HIS A 105 7.13 -18.19 -8.64
C HIS A 105 7.38 -17.02 -9.60
N ARG A 106 6.78 -17.09 -10.79
CA ARG A 106 6.88 -16.05 -11.81
C ARG A 106 5.62 -15.20 -11.79
N LEU A 107 5.79 -13.90 -11.55
CA LEU A 107 4.70 -12.93 -11.46
C LEU A 107 4.80 -11.98 -12.66
N SER A 108 3.75 -11.95 -13.47
CA SER A 108 3.66 -10.99 -14.57
C SER A 108 3.46 -9.58 -14.03
N LEU A 109 4.38 -8.69 -14.38
CA LEU A 109 4.27 -7.27 -14.12
C LEU A 109 3.33 -6.68 -15.19
N GLY A 110 2.05 -6.58 -14.84
CA GLY A 110 1.03 -5.91 -15.64
C GLY A 110 1.45 -4.49 -16.07
N GLU A 111 0.64 -3.82 -16.90
CA GLU A 111 0.94 -2.41 -17.22
C GLU A 111 1.12 -1.58 -15.94
N ALA A 112 2.13 -0.72 -15.94
CA ALA A 112 2.30 0.24 -14.86
C ALA A 112 0.95 0.95 -14.69
N PRO A 113 0.44 1.10 -13.45
CA PRO A 113 -0.80 1.84 -13.25
C PRO A 113 -0.57 3.22 -13.87
N ARG A 114 -1.34 3.53 -14.92
CA ARG A 114 -1.37 4.87 -15.49
C ARG A 114 -1.62 5.79 -14.31
N GLN A 115 -0.64 6.64 -14.01
CA GLN A 115 -0.83 7.66 -12.99
C GLN A 115 -2.07 8.42 -13.44
N VAL A 116 -3.17 8.26 -12.71
CA VAL A 116 -4.33 9.12 -12.87
C VAL A 116 -3.80 10.48 -12.45
N ALA A 117 -3.44 11.29 -13.44
CA ALA A 117 -3.11 12.68 -13.24
C ALA A 117 -4.31 13.29 -12.51
N LEU A 118 -4.13 13.63 -11.24
CA LEU A 118 -5.05 14.52 -10.56
C LEU A 118 -4.90 15.85 -11.29
N ALA A 119 -5.88 16.15 -12.16
CA ALA A 119 -5.96 17.42 -12.84
C ALA A 119 -6.03 18.55 -11.79
N PRO A 120 -5.42 19.71 -12.07
CA PRO A 120 -5.36 20.85 -11.14
C PRO A 120 -6.74 21.42 -10.80
#